data_AF-A0A2H0CNX1-F1
#
_entry.id   AF-A0A2H0CNX1-F1
#
_cell.length_a   1.000
_cell.length_b   1.000
_cell.length_c   1.000
_cell.angle_alpha   90.00
_cell.angle_beta   90.00
_cell.angle_gamma   90.00
#
_symmetry.space_group_name_H-M   'P 1'
#
loop_
_entity.id
_entity.type
_entity.pdbx_description
1 polymer ?
#
loop_
_entity_poly.entity_id
_entity_poly.type
_entity_poly.pdbx_seq_one_letter_code
_entity_poly.pdbx_strand_id
1 'polypeptide(L)'
;MYPYHEAPIDLNRWTQEGLKSLMNEFTSIQVGVLGGPTATLIEALHGWLSILFSFNSDKLYQIVYLLLLPFLKPCKIIDRILLNKYKSSHRLAAMFYFYGKKEKIFSPDCGQ
;
A
#
# COMPACT_ATOMS: atom_id res chain seq x y z
N MET A 1 -17.80 34.42 -13.04
CA MET A 1 -17.91 32.95 -13.00
C MET A 1 -16.72 32.48 -12.17
N TYR A 2 -16.96 31.99 -10.96
CA TYR A 2 -15.87 31.45 -10.15
C TYR A 2 -15.34 30.19 -10.83
N PRO A 3 -14.01 30.02 -11.01
CA PRO A 3 -13.47 28.78 -11.50
C PRO A 3 -13.74 27.66 -10.49
N TYR A 4 -13.91 26.46 -11.01
CA TYR A 4 -14.04 25.20 -10.27
C TYR A 4 -13.04 25.12 -9.09
N HIS A 5 -13.54 24.87 -7.88
CA HIS A 5 -12.73 24.68 -6.67
C HIS A 5 -12.62 23.18 -6.35
N GLU A 6 -11.53 22.57 -6.80
CA GLU A 6 -11.21 21.14 -6.73
C GLU A 6 -10.79 20.62 -5.34
N ALA A 7 -10.84 21.43 -4.29
CA ALA A 7 -10.17 21.15 -3.03
C ALA A 7 -11.11 20.61 -1.92
N PRO A 8 -10.76 19.49 -1.24
CA PRO A 8 -9.76 18.51 -1.59
C PRO A 8 -10.41 17.29 -2.27
N ILE A 9 -10.22 17.14 -3.58
CA ILE A 9 -10.31 15.85 -4.25
C ILE A 9 -9.05 15.05 -3.88
N ASP A 10 -9.13 14.35 -2.75
CA ASP A 10 -8.06 13.48 -2.24
C ASP A 10 -8.06 12.13 -2.98
N LEU A 11 -7.52 12.12 -4.20
CA LEU A 11 -7.39 10.91 -5.04
C LEU A 11 -6.20 10.03 -4.66
N ASN A 12 -5.31 10.53 -3.79
CA ASN A 12 -4.04 9.89 -3.48
C ASN A 12 -4.02 9.22 -2.10
N ARG A 13 -5.08 9.34 -1.30
CA ARG A 13 -5.20 8.61 -0.04
C ARG A 13 -5.60 7.17 -0.30
N TRP A 14 -4.56 6.37 -0.53
CA TRP A 14 -4.66 4.92 -0.62
C TRP A 14 -5.31 4.36 0.65
N THR A 15 -6.58 4.00 0.52
CA THR A 15 -7.41 3.35 1.54
C THR A 15 -8.20 2.24 0.87
N GLN A 16 -8.75 1.31 1.65
CA GLN A 16 -9.62 0.27 1.10
C GLN A 16 -10.84 0.86 0.38
N GLU A 17 -11.45 1.92 0.95
CA GLU A 17 -12.63 2.56 0.35
C GLU A 17 -12.26 3.35 -0.92
N GLY A 18 -11.12 4.06 -0.90
CA GLY A 18 -10.61 4.72 -2.10
C GLY A 18 -10.32 3.72 -3.22
N LEU A 19 -9.75 2.57 -2.89
CA LEU A 19 -9.45 1.51 -3.87
C LEU A 19 -10.72 0.84 -4.41
N LYS A 20 -11.75 0.63 -3.58
CA LYS A 20 -13.07 0.15 -4.04
C LYS A 20 -13.75 1.15 -4.97
N SER A 21 -13.69 2.44 -4.63
CA SER A 21 -14.24 3.52 -5.46
C SER A 21 -13.55 3.57 -6.82
N LEU A 22 -12.22 3.48 -6.84
CA LEU A 22 -11.42 3.45 -8.07
C LEU A 22 -11.72 2.23 -8.95
N MET A 23 -12.03 1.09 -8.34
CA MET A 23 -12.27 -0.18 -9.03
C MET A 23 -13.76 -0.51 -9.16
N ASN A 24 -14.64 0.49 -9.16
CA ASN A 24 -16.10 0.32 -9.16
C ASN A 24 -16.66 -0.38 -10.42
N GLU A 25 -15.91 -0.41 -11.53
CA GLU A 25 -16.26 -1.15 -12.75
C GLU A 25 -16.07 -2.68 -12.63
N PHE A 26 -15.46 -3.14 -11.54
CA PHE A 26 -15.20 -4.56 -11.27
C PHE A 26 -16.05 -5.05 -10.11
N THR A 27 -16.51 -6.30 -10.20
CA THR A 27 -17.07 -6.98 -9.03
C THR A 27 -15.95 -7.30 -8.05
N SER A 28 -15.93 -6.62 -6.90
CA SER A 28 -14.94 -6.85 -5.84
C SER A 28 -15.09 -8.25 -5.24
N ILE A 29 -14.04 -9.07 -5.31
CA ILE A 29 -13.97 -10.37 -4.63
C ILE A 29 -13.31 -10.20 -3.25
N GLN A 30 -12.19 -9.46 -3.19
CA GLN A 30 -11.46 -9.23 -1.96
C GLN A 30 -10.71 -7.89 -2.03
N VAL A 31 -10.74 -7.14 -0.94
CA VAL A 31 -9.92 -5.93 -0.75
C VAL A 31 -9.23 -6.04 0.59
N GLY A 32 -7.95 -5.72 0.64
CA GLY A 32 -7.19 -5.89 1.88
C GLY A 32 -5.89 -5.13 1.92
N VAL A 33 -5.11 -5.42 2.95
CA VAL A 33 -3.79 -4.86 3.21
C VAL A 33 -2.74 -5.89 2.86
N LEU A 34 -1.77 -5.51 2.01
CA LEU A 34 -0.60 -6.33 1.68
C LEU A 34 0.59 -6.01 2.60
N GLY A 35 0.81 -4.73 2.88
CA GLY A 35 1.84 -4.26 3.81
C GLY A 35 1.20 -3.67 5.06
N GLY A 36 1.32 -4.36 6.20
CA GLY A 36 0.72 -3.92 7.45
C GLY A 36 1.52 -2.82 8.16
N PRO A 37 1.05 -2.40 9.35
CA PRO A 37 1.66 -1.32 10.12
C PRO A 37 3.13 -1.58 10.48
N THR A 38 3.50 -2.83 10.79
CA THR A 38 4.90 -3.19 11.09
C THR A 38 5.75 -3.15 9.82
N ALA A 39 5.24 -3.61 8.67
CA ALA A 39 5.96 -3.45 7.41
C ALA A 39 6.26 -1.98 7.11
N THR A 40 5.29 -1.08 7.29
CA THR A 40 5.49 0.37 7.12
C THR A 40 6.57 0.91 8.04
N LEU A 41 6.50 0.57 9.34
CA LEU A 41 7.49 0.99 10.32
C LEU A 41 8.89 0.47 9.98
N ILE A 42 8.99 -0.80 9.59
CA ILE A 42 10.27 -1.45 9.26
C ILE A 42 10.90 -0.83 8.01
N GLU A 43 10.13 -0.54 6.95
CA GLU A 43 10.70 0.13 5.76
C GLU A 43 11.21 1.54 6.09
N ALA A 44 10.42 2.31 6.85
CA ALA A 44 10.83 3.66 7.27
C ALA A 44 12.08 3.63 8.14
N LEU A 45 12.13 2.73 9.13
CA LEU A 45 13.28 2.55 10.03
C LEU A 45 14.51 2.06 9.26
N HIS A 46 14.33 1.11 8.32
CA HIS A 46 15.42 0.57 7.51
C HIS A 46 16.05 1.66 6.64
N GLY A 47 15.24 2.47 5.95
CA GLY A 47 15.72 3.61 5.17
C GLY A 47 16.39 4.66 6.06
N TRP A 48 15.77 5.02 7.18
CA TRP A 48 16.30 6.01 8.11
C TRP A 48 17.67 5.62 8.69
N LEU A 49 17.83 4.38 9.17
CA LEU A 49 19.12 3.87 9.66
C LEU A 49 20.17 3.83 8.54
N SER A 50 19.77 3.46 7.32
CA SER A 50 20.68 3.43 6.18
C SER A 50 21.18 4.82 5.83
N ILE A 51 20.32 5.85 5.86
CA ILE A 51 20.72 7.25 5.70
C ILE A 51 21.67 7.66 6.83
N LEU A 52 21.29 7.41 8.09
CA LEU A 52 22.04 7.81 9.28
C LEU A 52 23.48 7.30 9.26
N PHE A 53 23.69 6.02 8.91
CA PHE A 53 25.02 5.39 8.89
C PHE A 53 25.71 5.42 7.53
N SER A 54 25.09 6.01 6.50
CA SER A 54 25.73 6.16 5.19
C SER A 54 26.79 7.26 5.15
N PHE A 55 26.73 8.23 6.08
CA PHE A 55 27.60 9.42 6.08
C PHE A 55 27.68 10.11 4.70
N ASN A 56 26.53 10.25 4.03
CA ASN A 56 26.39 10.85 2.69
C ASN A 56 27.13 10.10 1.57
N SER A 57 27.40 8.80 1.75
CA SER A 57 28.00 7.93 0.74
C SER A 57 27.01 6.88 0.25
N ASP A 58 26.75 6.86 -1.05
CA ASP A 58 25.84 5.89 -1.68
C ASP A 58 26.29 4.44 -1.49
N LYS A 59 27.61 4.19 -1.49
CA LYS A 59 28.18 2.86 -1.26
C LYS A 59 27.91 2.40 0.18
N LEU A 60 28.15 3.27 1.16
CA LEU A 60 27.89 2.94 2.56
C LEU A 60 26.39 2.78 2.81
N TYR A 61 25.54 3.60 2.19
CA TYR A 61 24.09 3.40 2.23
C TYR A 61 23.71 1.98 1.79
N GLN A 62 24.20 1.51 0.64
CA GLN A 62 23.90 0.17 0.13
C GLN A 62 24.42 -0.93 1.06
N ILE A 63 25.63 -0.79 1.60
CA ILE A 63 26.22 -1.75 2.54
C ILE A 63 25.37 -1.84 3.81
N VAL A 64 25.08 -0.70 4.45
CA VAL A 64 24.25 -0.64 5.66
C VAL A 64 22.85 -1.20 5.37
N TYR A 65 22.26 -0.82 4.23
CA TYR A 65 20.95 -1.30 3.82
C TYR A 65 20.94 -2.83 3.72
N LEU A 66 21.91 -3.43 3.02
CA LEU A 66 22.03 -4.89 2.89
C LEU A 66 22.30 -5.58 4.23
N LEU A 67 23.12 -4.96 5.09
CA LEU A 67 23.40 -5.48 6.44
C LEU A 67 22.16 -5.50 7.32
N LEU A 68 21.30 -4.48 7.24
CA LEU A 68 20.08 -4.38 8.06
C LEU A 68 18.94 -5.31 7.61
N LEU A 69 18.93 -5.73 6.33
CA LEU A 69 17.90 -6.60 5.75
C LEU A 69 17.56 -7.84 6.61
N PRO A 70 18.52 -8.73 6.94
CA PRO A 70 18.23 -9.95 7.69
C PRO A 70 17.73 -9.69 9.12
N PHE A 71 18.02 -8.53 9.70
CA PHE A 71 17.58 -8.19 11.06
C PHE A 71 16.18 -7.57 11.07
N LEU A 72 15.89 -6.67 10.14
CA LEU A 72 14.65 -5.90 10.15
C LEU A 72 13.49 -6.59 9.40
N LYS A 73 13.77 -7.24 8.26
CA LYS A 73 12.70 -7.82 7.42
C LYS A 73 11.91 -8.94 8.12
N PRO A 74 12.51 -9.84 8.94
CA PRO A 74 11.73 -10.87 9.65
C PRO A 74 10.69 -10.28 10.62
N CYS A 75 10.93 -9.10 11.20
CA CYS A 75 9.99 -8.46 12.13
C CYS A 75 8.62 -8.17 11.52
N LYS A 76 8.53 -8.09 10.18
CA LYS A 76 7.26 -7.93 9.46
C LYS A 76 6.26 -9.04 9.73
N ILE A 77 6.69 -10.22 10.20
CA ILE A 77 5.77 -11.30 10.56
C ILE A 77 4.76 -10.91 11.67
N ILE A 78 5.09 -9.89 12.46
CA ILE A 78 4.20 -9.30 13.47
C ILE A 78 2.92 -8.76 12.82
N ASP A 79 2.96 -8.33 11.55
CA ASP A 79 1.77 -7.89 10.82
C ASP A 79 0.70 -8.99 10.74
N ARG A 80 1.09 -10.28 10.71
CA ARG A 80 0.12 -11.38 10.72
C ARG A 80 -0.73 -11.36 11.98
N ILE A 81 -0.19 -10.91 13.10
CA ILE A 81 -0.93 -10.77 14.36
C ILE A 81 -1.72 -9.46 14.34
N LEU A 82 -1.09 -8.35 13.96
CA LEU A 82 -1.71 -7.03 14.00
C LEU A 82 -2.88 -6.89 13.05
N LEU A 83 -2.77 -7.38 11.82
CA LEU A 83 -3.83 -7.33 10.82
C LEU A 83 -5.05 -8.17 11.21
N ASN A 84 -4.84 -9.29 11.93
CA ASN A 84 -5.93 -10.16 12.36
C ASN A 84 -6.61 -9.70 13.66
N LYS A 85 -5.86 -9.07 14.59
CA LYS A 85 -6.38 -8.69 15.91
C LYS A 85 -6.92 -7.26 15.98
N TYR A 86 -6.33 -6.32 15.23
CA TYR A 86 -6.64 -4.90 15.38
C TYR A 86 -7.33 -4.35 14.13
N LYS A 87 -8.59 -3.93 14.29
CA LYS A 87 -9.36 -3.31 13.21
C LYS A 87 -8.71 -2.04 12.67
N SER A 88 -7.94 -1.32 13.49
CA SER A 88 -7.25 -0.07 13.11
C SER A 88 -5.95 -0.28 12.33
N SER A 89 -5.46 -1.51 12.15
CA SER A 89 -4.18 -1.79 11.48
C SER A 89 -4.11 -1.27 10.05
N HIS A 90 -5.25 -1.17 9.36
CA HIS A 90 -5.32 -0.62 8.00
C HIS A 90 -4.92 0.86 7.92
N ARG A 91 -4.93 1.61 9.03
CA ARG A 91 -4.63 3.05 9.03
C ARG A 91 -3.17 3.38 8.73
N LEU A 92 -2.27 2.46 9.03
CA LEU A 92 -0.83 2.58 8.77
C LEU A 92 -0.36 1.55 7.75
N ALA A 93 -1.27 0.98 6.96
CA ALA A 93 -0.93 0.03 5.92
C ALA A 93 -0.07 0.72 4.85
N ALA A 94 1.07 0.12 4.52
CA ALA A 94 1.97 0.60 3.48
C ALA A 94 1.39 0.38 2.08
N MET A 95 0.59 -0.68 1.93
CA MET A 95 0.11 -1.15 0.63
C MET A 95 -1.23 -1.86 0.77
N PHE A 96 -2.14 -1.56 -0.16
CA PHE A 96 -3.44 -2.18 -0.29
C PHE A 96 -3.50 -3.01 -1.57
N TYR A 97 -4.40 -3.99 -1.62
CA TYR A 97 -4.68 -4.75 -2.83
C TYR A 97 -6.18 -4.83 -3.07
N PHE A 98 -6.55 -4.93 -4.35
CA PHE A 98 -7.88 -5.22 -4.83
C PHE A 98 -7.81 -6.46 -5.72
N TYR A 99 -8.65 -7.44 -5.41
CA TYR A 99 -8.87 -8.62 -6.24
C TYR A 99 -10.33 -8.64 -6.64
N GLY A 100 -10.60 -8.54 -7.94
CA GLY A 100 -11.95 -8.45 -8.46
C GLY A 100 -12.04 -9.08 -9.84
N LYS A 101 -13.28 -9.27 -10.29
CA LYS A 101 -13.61 -9.85 -11.59
C LYS A 101 -14.23 -8.78 -12.48
N LYS A 102 -13.79 -8.74 -13.74
CA LYS A 102 -14.45 -7.92 -14.75
C LYS A 102 -15.83 -8.52 -15.02
N GLU A 103 -16.87 -7.71 -14.92
CA GLU A 103 -18.18 -8.16 -15.37
C GLU A 103 -18.15 -8.41 -16.88
N LYS A 104 -18.68 -9.56 -17.30
CA LYS A 104 -18.92 -9.80 -18.72
C LYS A 104 -20.07 -8.87 -19.12
N ILE A 105 -19.72 -7.72 -19.68
CA ILE A 105 -20.69 -6.90 -20.42
C ILE A 105 -21.20 -7.81 -21.55
N PHE A 106 -22.42 -8.29 -21.43
CA PHE A 106 -23.12 -8.90 -22.56
C PHE A 106 -23.40 -7.74 -23.52
N SER A 107 -22.57 -7.58 -24.55
CA SER A 107 -22.87 -6.62 -25.63
C SER A 107 -24.05 -7.19 -26.41
N PRO A 108 -25.23 -6.54 -26.42
CA PRO A 108 -26.39 -7.05 -27.13
C PRO A 108 -26.26 -6.95 -28.65
N ASP A 109 -25.27 -6.23 -29.18
CA ASP A 109 -25.20 -5.93 -30.61
C ASP A 109 -23.91 -6.44 -31.25
N CYS A 110 -23.93 -7.72 -31.65
CA CYS A 110 -23.26 -8.11 -32.88
C CYS A 110 -24.27 -8.95 -33.65
N GLY A 111 -25.05 -8.27 -34.48
CA GLY A 111 -26.18 -8.82 -35.21
C GLY A 111 -25.82 -10.04 -36.05
N GLN A 112 -26.75 -10.98 -36.08
CA GLN A 112 -27.02 -11.86 -37.21
C GLN A 112 -28.52 -11.77 -37.50
#